data_AF-A0A434VGB4-F1
#
_entry.id   AF-A0A434VGB4-F1
#
_cell.length_a   1.000
_cell.length_b   1.000
_cell.length_c   1.000
_cell.angle_alpha   90.00
_cell.angle_beta   90.00
_cell.angle_gamma   90.00
#
_symmetry.space_group_name_H-M   'P 1'
#
loop_
_entity.id
_entity.type
_entity.pdbx_description
1 polymer ?
#
loop_
_entity_poly.entity_id
_entity_poly.type
_entity_poly.pdbx_seq_one_letter_code
_entity_poly.pdbx_strand_id
1 'polypeptide(L)' 'MAAIIKEIRGYSGSDNLVLVTHLENIVALTGIAPREGEAVVVAPDGDGLKVLGRVTF' A
#
# COMPACT_ATOMS: atom_id res chain seq x y z
N MET A 1 -11.72 4.37 1.84
CA MET A 1 -10.86 3.16 1.89
C MET A 1 -11.34 2.03 0.99
N ALA A 2 -12.63 1.66 0.98
CA ALA A 2 -13.13 0.56 0.14
C ALA A 2 -12.79 0.66 -1.37
N ALA A 3 -12.86 1.86 -1.96
CA ALA A 3 -12.52 2.06 -3.37
C ALA A 3 -11.03 1.81 -3.67
N ILE A 4 -10.13 2.21 -2.77
CA ILE A 4 -8.68 2.00 -2.91
C ILE A 4 -8.36 0.51 -2.79
N ILE A 5 -8.95 -0.19 -1.82
CA ILE A 5 -8.77 -1.65 -1.66
C ILE A 5 -9.29 -2.39 -2.89
N LYS A 6 -10.43 -1.96 -3.46
CA LYS A 6 -10.96 -2.52 -4.70
C LYS A 6 -10.00 -2.33 -5.87
N GLU A 7 -9.40 -1.15 -6.00
CA GLU A 7 -8.40 -0.87 -7.05
C GLU A 7 -7.16 -1.77 -6.90
N ILE A 8 -6.61 -1.85 -5.69
CA ILE A 8 -5.43 -2.68 -5.38
C ILE A 8 -5.71 -4.16 -5.68
N ARG A 9 -6.90 -4.66 -5.31
CA ARG A 9 -7.30 -6.06 -5.56
C ARG A 9 -7.68 -6.32 -7.02
N GLY A 10 -8.17 -5.30 -7.72
CA GLY A 10 -8.55 -5.38 -9.14
C GLY A 10 -7.34 -5.35 -10.08
N TYR A 11 -6.21 -4.84 -9.61
CA TYR A 11 -4.98 -4.82 -10.37
C TYR A 11 -4.42 -6.24 -10.58
N SER A 12 -4.29 -6.64 -11.84
CA SER A 12 -3.80 -7.96 -12.29
C SER A 12 -2.70 -7.85 -13.34
N GLY A 13 -2.06 -6.69 -13.45
CA GLY A 13 -0.92 -6.48 -14.33
C GLY A 13 0.30 -7.29 -13.91
N SER A 14 1.21 -7.54 -14.85
CA SER A 14 2.48 -8.26 -14.61
C SER A 14 3.50 -7.46 -13.79
N ASP A 15 3.33 -6.14 -13.71
CA ASP A 15 4.23 -5.22 -13.01
C ASP A 15 3.67 -4.80 -11.65
N ASN A 16 4.39 -3.95 -10.91
CA ASN A 16 3.92 -3.45 -9.61
C ASN A 16 2.97 -2.25 -9.77
N LEU A 17 1.89 -2.24 -8.99
CA LEU A 17 1.06 -1.05 -8.80
C LEU A 17 1.73 -0.08 -7.81
N VAL A 18 2.06 1.14 -8.26
CA VAL A 18 2.57 2.20 -7.39
C VAL A 18 1.44 3.16 -7.04
N LEU A 19 1.13 3.27 -5.75
CA LEU A 19 0.13 4.20 -5.23
C LEU A 19 0.83 5.36 -4.49
N VAL A 20 0.57 6.59 -4.90
CA VAL A 20 1.06 7.80 -4.22
C VAL A 20 -0.11 8.45 -3.49
N THR A 21 0.04 8.63 -2.17
CA THR A 21 -1.01 9.16 -1.31
C THR A 21 -0.42 9.85 -0.07
N HIS A 22 -1.27 10.53 0.69
CA HIS A 22 -0.95 11.12 1.99
C HIS A 22 -0.64 10.06 3.07
N LEU A 23 0.17 10.46 4.06
CA LEU A 23 0.60 9.62 5.19
C LEU A 23 -0.58 8.99 5.94
N GLU A 24 -1.64 9.76 6.19
CA GLU A 24 -2.86 9.28 6.87
C GLU A 24 -3.49 8.05 6.20
N ASN A 25 -3.47 7.99 4.86
CA ASN A 25 -3.99 6.85 4.12
C ASN A 25 -3.05 5.65 4.22
N ILE A 26 -1.73 5.87 4.22
CA ILE A 26 -0.75 4.79 4.40
C ILE A 26 -0.93 4.16 5.78
N VAL A 27 -1.05 4.98 6.82
CA VAL A 27 -1.28 4.52 8.20
C VAL A 27 -2.63 3.81 8.30
N ALA A 28 -3.70 4.36 7.73
CA ALA A 28 -5.02 3.72 7.76
C ALA A 28 -5.07 2.37 7.03
N LEU A 29 -4.29 2.20 5.96
CA LEU A 29 -4.27 0.99 5.13
C LEU A 29 -3.30 -0.08 5.62
N THR A 30 -2.22 0.32 6.29
CA THR A 30 -1.09 -0.58 6.61
C THR A 30 -0.73 -0.63 8.09
N GLY A 31 -1.22 0.33 8.89
CA GLY A 31 -0.78 0.54 10.27
C GLY A 31 0.63 1.11 10.41
N ILE A 32 1.33 1.36 9.30
CA ILE A 32 2.71 1.84 9.28
C ILE A 32 2.76 3.34 9.01
N ALA A 33 3.58 4.04 9.79
CA ALA A 33 3.97 5.43 9.54
C ALA A 33 5.40 5.45 8.96
N PRO A 34 5.56 5.44 7.63
CA PRO A 34 6.88 5.57 6.99
C PRO A 34 7.47 6.97 7.22
N ARG A 35 8.79 7.08 7.10
CA ARG A 35 9.51 8.36 7.11
C ARG A 35 9.28 9.10 5.78
N GLU A 36 9.63 10.38 5.76
CA GLU A 36 9.65 11.13 4.51
C GLU A 36 10.61 10.47 3.52
N GLY A 37 10.15 10.31 2.27
CA GLY A 37 10.90 9.65 1.20
C GLY A 37 10.93 8.13 1.26
N GLU A 38 10.17 7.49 2.15
CA GLU A 38 10.14 6.02 2.26
C GLU A 38 8.88 5.42 1.64
N ALA A 39 9.02 4.26 0.98
CA ALA A 39 7.90 3.51 0.43
C ALA A 39 7.62 2.23 1.24
N VAL A 40 6.34 1.86 1.34
CA VAL A 40 5.89 0.62 2.00
C VAL A 40 5.40 -0.35 0.93
N VAL A 41 5.96 -1.55 0.91
CA VAL A 41 5.56 -2.62 -0.01
C VAL A 41 4.53 -3.49 0.67
N VAL A 42 3.40 -3.71 0.01
CA VAL A 42 2.26 -4.46 0.53
C VAL A 42 1.77 -5.50 -0.46
N ALA A 43 1.12 -6.54 0.05
CA ALA A 43 0.33 -7.47 -0.73
C ALA A 43 -1.12 -7.54 -0.21
N PRO A 44 -2.11 -7.84 -1.07
CA PRO A 44 -3.45 -8.15 -0.62
C PRO A 44 -3.48 -9.30 0.39
N ASP A 45 -4.23 -9.15 1.48
CA ASP A 45 -4.44 -10.19 2.50
C ASP A 45 -5.88 -10.14 3.01
N GLY A 46 -6.71 -11.09 2.55
CA GLY A 46 -8.15 -11.08 2.78
C GLY A 46 -8.80 -9.77 2.30
N ASP A 47 -9.37 -9.02 3.24
CA ASP A 47 -10.00 -7.72 2.99
C ASP A 47 -9.07 -6.52 3.27
N GLY A 48 -7.84 -6.78 3.69
CA GLY A 48 -6.84 -5.77 4.02
C GLY A 48 -5.56 -5.89 3.20
N LEU A 49 -4.51 -5.28 3.71
CA LEU A 49 -3.17 -5.31 3.14
C LEU A 49 -2.19 -5.83 4.20
N LYS A 50 -1.29 -6.71 3.77
CA LYS A 50 -0.16 -7.17 4.57
C LYS A 50 1.11 -6.46 4.11
N VAL A 51 1.87 -5.94 5.07
CA VAL A 51 3.17 -5.31 4.80
C VAL A 51 4.22 -6.40 4.55
N LEU A 52 4.92 -6.27 3.44
CA LEU A 52 6.00 -7.17 3.03
C LEU A 52 7.38 -6.57 3.31
N GLY A 53 7.50 -5.25 3.27
CA GLY A 53 8.77 -4.58 3.47
C GLY A 53 8.68 -3.07 3.31
N ARG A 54 9.84 -2.42 3.41
CA ARG A 54 10.01 -0.98 3.29
C ARG A 54 11.20 -0.69 2.37
N VAL A 55 11.09 0.35 1.56
CA VAL A 55 12.14 0.80 0.63
C VAL A 55 12.56 2.20 1.04
N THR A 56 13.84 2.36 1.37
CA THR A 56 14.48 3.64 1.65
C THR A 56 15.40 3.99 0.49
N PHE A 57 15.37 5.26 0.06
CA PHE A 57 16.23 5.78 -1.00
C PHE A 57 17.41 6.56 -0.42
#